data_AF-A0A7T5RB21-F1
#
_entry.id   AF-A0A7T5RB21-F1
#
_cell.length_a   1.000
_cell.length_b   1.000
_cell.length_c   1.000
_cell.angle_alpha   90.00
_cell.angle_beta   90.00
_cell.angle_gamma   90.00
#
_symmetry.space_group_name_H-M   'P 1'
#
loop_
_entity.id
_entity.type
_entity.pdbx_description
1 polymer ?
#
loop_
_entity_poly.entity_id
_entity_poly.type
_entity_poly.pdbx_seq_one_letter_code
_entity_poly.pdbx_strand_id
1 'polypeptide(L)'
;MKTIFNSESGQTLLIVILIVVVSLTVGLSLASRSIVNLRISTEEDNSQRAFSAAEAGVEEALKTGEEVELSLGNNAVVKANKPTTVGGNEFIVNCGADASLCQNIAPVAKDDGVDVWLVDHMTDGTLNYNSGWQTTAGSAGITVYWGLTSDKCNTDSIINTMAAVEIIVISGRPQSPVSTRYAVDPCSDRRLVNKFSSEDGGVGSVAGKTFAYRKSIYIADSSRGIVVRVVPLYANTQIGIKGTRAFPSQGKSINSTGKSGDTARKITYYQGFPKLPNEFFQYILFSSQQ
;
A
#
# COMPACT_ATOMS: atom_id res chain seq x y z
N MET A 1 74.30 37.44 -31.98
CA MET A 1 73.16 36.93 -31.20
C MET A 1 73.24 35.41 -31.23
N LYS A 2 73.73 34.78 -30.16
CA LYS A 2 74.06 33.35 -30.12
C LYS A 2 72.82 32.59 -29.65
N THR A 3 72.03 32.06 -30.57
CA THR A 3 70.91 31.17 -30.27
C THR A 3 71.44 29.80 -29.88
N ILE A 4 71.45 29.53 -28.57
CA ILE A 4 71.72 28.22 -28.00
C ILE A 4 70.42 27.41 -28.14
N PHE A 5 70.32 26.58 -29.17
CA PHE A 5 69.32 25.51 -29.21
C PHE A 5 69.91 24.30 -28.49
N ASN A 6 69.57 24.14 -27.21
CA ASN A 6 69.78 22.86 -26.53
C ASN A 6 68.80 21.85 -27.13
N SER A 7 69.31 20.76 -27.71
CA SER A 7 68.48 19.63 -28.12
C SER A 7 68.06 18.86 -26.87
N GLU A 8 66.91 19.22 -26.31
CA GLU A 8 66.27 18.52 -25.20
C GLU A 8 65.64 17.20 -25.69
N SER A 9 66.47 16.27 -26.15
CA SER A 9 66.04 14.96 -26.68
C SER A 9 65.30 14.11 -25.64
N GLY A 10 65.55 14.34 -24.35
CA GLY A 10 64.78 13.74 -23.25
C GLY A 10 63.39 14.36 -23.03
N GLN A 11 63.21 15.65 -23.30
CA GLN A 11 61.93 16.34 -23.08
C GLN A 11 60.90 16.03 -24.18
N THR A 12 61.35 15.77 -25.41
CA THR A 12 60.46 15.41 -26.53
C THR A 12 59.77 14.05 -26.30
N LEU A 13 60.52 13.06 -25.77
CA LEU A 13 59.97 11.76 -25.41
C LEU A 13 58.87 11.89 -24.33
N LEU A 14 59.11 12.73 -23.32
CA LEU A 14 58.17 12.98 -22.24
C LEU A 14 56.86 13.60 -22.73
N ILE A 15 56.92 14.56 -23.65
CA ILE A 15 55.72 15.20 -24.23
C ILE A 15 54.90 14.20 -25.05
N VAL A 16 55.55 13.35 -25.86
CA VAL A 16 54.86 12.32 -26.65
C VAL A 16 54.16 11.32 -25.73
N ILE A 17 54.85 10.85 -24.67
CA ILE A 17 54.26 9.93 -23.69
C ILE A 17 53.08 10.59 -22.98
N LEU A 18 53.21 11.85 -22.57
CA LEU A 18 52.13 12.60 -21.94
C LEU A 18 50.90 12.65 -22.84
N ILE A 19 51.08 12.99 -24.13
CA ILE A 19 49.97 13.06 -25.10
C ILE A 19 49.30 11.69 -25.28
N VAL A 20 50.07 10.60 -25.34
CA VAL A 20 49.53 9.24 -25.46
C VAL A 20 48.72 8.85 -24.22
N VAL A 21 49.24 9.13 -23.03
CA VAL A 21 48.54 8.83 -21.76
C VAL A 21 47.24 9.64 -21.66
N VAL A 22 47.28 10.94 -21.98
CA VAL A 22 46.08 11.79 -21.98
C VAL A 22 45.06 11.31 -23.03
N SER A 23 45.50 10.95 -24.23
CA SER A 23 44.59 10.46 -25.28
C SER A 23 43.94 9.13 -24.88
N LEU A 24 44.71 8.19 -24.31
CA LEU A 24 44.21 6.90 -23.85
C LEU A 24 43.23 7.06 -22.68
N THR A 25 43.56 7.92 -21.71
CA THR A 25 42.67 8.19 -20.56
C THR A 25 41.36 8.82 -20.99
N VAL A 26 41.38 9.76 -21.94
CA VAL A 26 40.15 10.35 -22.50
C VAL A 26 39.34 9.30 -23.28
N GLY A 27 39.99 8.50 -24.13
CA GLY A 27 39.33 7.44 -24.90
C GLY A 27 38.66 6.40 -24.01
N LEU A 28 39.36 5.93 -22.97
CA LEU A 28 38.83 4.99 -21.99
C LEU A 28 37.69 5.60 -21.17
N SER A 29 37.80 6.88 -20.80
CA SER A 29 36.75 7.58 -20.06
C SER A 29 35.45 7.69 -20.87
N LEU A 30 35.54 8.04 -22.16
CA LEU A 30 34.38 8.11 -23.05
C LEU A 30 33.75 6.73 -23.28
N ALA A 31 34.57 5.70 -23.53
CA ALA A 31 34.09 4.33 -23.69
C ALA A 31 33.38 3.83 -22.42
N SER A 32 33.95 4.09 -21.24
CA SER A 32 33.37 3.72 -19.95
C SER A 32 32.02 4.41 -19.72
N ARG A 33 31.93 5.72 -19.96
CA ARG A 33 30.67 6.47 -19.85
C ARG A 33 29.61 5.94 -20.81
N SER A 34 29.98 5.65 -22.06
CA SER A 34 29.04 5.08 -23.04
C SER A 34 28.52 3.70 -22.64
N ILE A 35 29.39 2.81 -22.14
CA ILE A 35 28.99 1.48 -21.65
C ILE A 35 28.04 1.62 -20.45
N VAL A 36 28.34 2.53 -19.52
CA VAL A 36 27.47 2.79 -18.36
C VAL A 36 26.11 3.33 -18.82
N ASN A 37 26.09 4.28 -19.74
CA ASN A 37 24.84 4.85 -20.26
C ASN A 37 23.99 3.80 -20.98
N LEU A 38 24.60 2.96 -21.82
CA LEU A 38 23.90 1.86 -22.50
C LEU A 38 23.35 0.84 -21.50
N ARG A 39 24.12 0.50 -20.46
CA ARG A 39 23.66 -0.38 -19.39
C ARG A 39 22.46 0.21 -18.66
N ILE A 40 22.54 1.48 -18.25
CA ILE A 40 21.43 2.17 -17.57
C ILE A 40 20.19 2.18 -18.47
N SER A 41 20.34 2.54 -19.74
CA SER A 41 19.24 2.54 -20.71
C SER A 41 18.63 1.15 -20.90
N THR A 42 19.44 0.10 -20.90
CA THR A 42 18.97 -1.28 -21.04
C THR A 42 18.24 -1.75 -19.79
N GLU A 43 18.75 -1.43 -18.59
CA GLU A 43 18.08 -1.74 -17.31
C GLU A 43 16.76 -0.98 -17.17
N GLU A 44 16.69 0.26 -17.63
CA GLU A 44 15.46 1.04 -17.62
C GLU A 44 14.41 0.42 -18.56
N ASP A 45 14.79 0.08 -19.78
CA ASP A 45 13.90 -0.57 -20.74
C ASP A 45 13.45 -1.97 -20.26
N ASN A 46 14.38 -2.78 -19.75
CA ASN A 46 14.06 -4.08 -19.12
C ASN A 46 13.14 -3.90 -17.91
N SER A 47 13.34 -2.87 -17.10
CA SER A 47 12.47 -2.54 -15.96
C SER A 47 11.04 -2.22 -16.39
N GLN A 48 10.86 -1.43 -17.45
CA GLN A 48 9.53 -1.10 -17.98
C GLN A 48 8.84 -2.35 -18.57
N ARG A 49 9.59 -3.19 -19.30
CA ARG A 49 9.09 -4.47 -19.82
C ARG A 49 8.71 -5.44 -18.71
N ALA A 50 9.53 -5.56 -17.66
CA ALA A 50 9.24 -6.37 -16.49
C ALA A 50 7.99 -5.88 -15.74
N PHE A 51 7.81 -4.56 -15.60
CA PHE A 51 6.60 -4.00 -14.99
C PHE A 51 5.35 -4.29 -15.82
N SER A 52 5.40 -4.05 -17.13
CA SER A 52 4.28 -4.32 -18.05
C SER A 52 3.91 -5.81 -18.06
N ALA A 53 4.91 -6.70 -18.01
CA ALA A 53 4.68 -8.14 -17.89
C ALA A 53 3.99 -8.50 -16.55
N ALA A 54 4.37 -7.84 -15.45
CA ALA A 54 3.73 -8.05 -14.16
C ALA A 54 2.25 -7.62 -14.20
N GLU A 55 1.93 -6.47 -14.79
CA GLU A 55 0.54 -6.00 -14.96
C GLU A 55 -0.29 -6.97 -15.82
N ALA A 56 0.25 -7.44 -16.94
CA ALA A 56 -0.42 -8.44 -17.76
C ALA A 56 -0.71 -9.74 -16.99
N GLY A 57 0.20 -10.15 -16.10
CA GLY A 57 0.00 -11.29 -15.22
C GLY A 57 -1.15 -11.10 -14.24
N VAL A 58 -1.31 -9.90 -13.68
CA VAL A 58 -2.45 -9.58 -12.79
C VAL A 58 -3.76 -9.70 -13.55
N GLU A 59 -3.84 -9.12 -14.75
CA GLU A 59 -5.06 -9.15 -15.57
C GLU A 59 -5.46 -10.59 -15.95
N GLU A 60 -4.49 -11.39 -16.41
CA GLU A 60 -4.77 -12.78 -16.80
C GLU A 60 -5.12 -13.66 -15.59
N ALA A 61 -4.46 -13.46 -14.44
CA ALA A 61 -4.79 -14.18 -13.21
C ALA A 61 -6.19 -13.80 -12.68
N LEU A 62 -6.61 -12.54 -12.79
CA LEU A 62 -7.96 -12.10 -12.44
C LEU A 62 -9.03 -12.72 -13.35
N LYS A 63 -8.73 -12.80 -14.65
CA LYS A 63 -9.63 -13.33 -15.67
C LYS A 63 -9.81 -14.84 -15.58
N THR A 64 -8.71 -15.57 -15.42
CA THR A 64 -8.72 -17.04 -15.34
C THR A 64 -9.06 -17.55 -13.94
N GLY A 65 -8.74 -16.76 -12.90
CA GLY A 65 -8.84 -17.20 -11.51
C GLY A 65 -7.76 -18.17 -11.08
N GLU A 66 -6.71 -18.36 -11.88
CA GLU A 66 -5.65 -19.34 -11.68
C GLU A 66 -4.27 -18.69 -11.65
N GLU A 67 -3.25 -19.47 -11.26
CA GLU A 67 -1.86 -19.08 -11.35
C GLU A 67 -1.44 -18.96 -12.83
N VAL A 68 -0.64 -17.94 -13.14
CA VAL A 68 -0.16 -17.65 -14.50
C VAL A 68 1.36 -17.68 -14.50
N GLU A 69 1.94 -18.60 -15.27
CA GLU A 69 3.37 -18.58 -15.63
C GLU A 69 3.49 -18.60 -17.15
N LEU A 70 4.05 -17.52 -17.73
CA LEU A 70 4.17 -17.38 -19.18
C LEU A 70 5.49 -16.71 -19.56
N SER A 71 6.09 -17.22 -20.63
CA SER A 71 7.15 -16.52 -21.36
C SER A 71 6.52 -15.71 -22.50
N LEU A 72 6.72 -14.40 -22.46
CA LEU A 72 6.27 -13.47 -23.48
C LEU A 72 7.30 -13.44 -24.63
N GLY A 73 6.83 -13.28 -25.86
CA GLY A 73 7.68 -13.28 -27.08
C GLY A 73 8.72 -12.16 -27.17
N ASN A 74 8.84 -11.32 -26.14
CA ASN A 74 9.80 -10.22 -26.00
C ASN A 74 10.90 -10.52 -24.94
N ASN A 75 11.14 -11.80 -24.62
CA ASN A 75 12.05 -12.27 -23.58
C ASN A 75 11.69 -11.80 -22.16
N ALA A 76 10.42 -11.44 -21.93
CA ALA A 76 9.91 -11.23 -20.58
C ALA A 76 9.22 -12.49 -20.07
N VAL A 77 9.33 -12.77 -18.79
CA VAL A 77 8.63 -13.87 -18.11
C VAL A 77 7.73 -13.28 -17.05
N VAL A 78 6.51 -13.78 -16.93
CA VAL A 78 5.56 -13.40 -15.88
C VAL A 78 5.26 -14.61 -14.98
N LYS A 79 5.18 -14.34 -13.68
CA LYS A 79 4.70 -15.26 -12.66
C LYS A 79 3.70 -14.54 -11.77
N ALA A 80 2.41 -14.82 -11.94
CA ALA A 80 1.34 -14.31 -11.09
C ALA A 80 0.73 -15.45 -10.30
N ASN A 81 0.60 -15.28 -8.99
CA ASN A 81 -0.02 -16.30 -8.14
C ASN A 81 -1.53 -16.39 -8.39
N LYS A 82 -2.13 -17.50 -7.98
CA LYS A 82 -3.58 -17.63 -7.93
C LYS A 82 -4.19 -16.50 -7.07
N PRO A 83 -5.25 -15.82 -7.54
CA PRO A 83 -5.92 -14.80 -6.74
C PRO A 83 -6.40 -15.36 -5.41
N THR A 84 -6.02 -14.71 -4.31
CA THR A 84 -6.43 -15.10 -2.96
C THR A 84 -7.57 -14.23 -2.48
N THR A 85 -8.59 -14.85 -1.91
CA THR A 85 -9.68 -14.11 -1.28
C THR A 85 -9.19 -13.45 0.00
N VAL A 86 -9.45 -12.15 0.14
CA VAL A 86 -9.17 -11.40 1.36
C VAL A 86 -10.40 -11.44 2.26
N GLY A 87 -10.26 -11.82 3.52
CA GLY A 87 -11.35 -11.98 4.47
C GLY A 87 -10.91 -12.84 5.65
N GLY A 88 -11.83 -13.59 6.27
CA GLY A 88 -11.50 -14.46 7.40
C GLY A 88 -11.48 -13.69 8.73
N ASN A 89 -10.81 -14.20 9.77
CA ASN A 89 -10.88 -13.59 11.10
C ASN A 89 -10.03 -12.32 11.24
N GLU A 90 -9.00 -12.16 10.43
CA GLU A 90 -8.14 -10.98 10.46
C GLU A 90 -7.48 -10.75 9.10
N PHE A 91 -7.29 -9.49 8.74
CA PHE A 91 -6.61 -9.08 7.51
C PHE A 91 -6.14 -7.64 7.59
N ILE A 92 -5.14 -7.30 6.79
CA ILE A 92 -4.71 -5.93 6.54
C ILE A 92 -5.47 -5.42 5.31
N VAL A 93 -6.09 -4.26 5.46
CA VAL A 93 -6.87 -3.61 4.40
C VAL A 93 -5.99 -3.35 3.18
N ASN A 94 -6.56 -3.50 1.98
CA ASN A 94 -5.89 -3.43 0.68
C ASN A 94 -4.78 -4.47 0.47
N CYS A 95 -4.64 -5.45 1.38
CA CYS A 95 -3.59 -6.46 1.30
C CYS A 95 -4.12 -7.89 1.36
N GLY A 96 -4.65 -8.30 2.51
CA GLY A 96 -4.91 -9.70 2.81
C GLY A 96 -4.47 -10.15 4.21
N ALA A 97 -4.52 -11.46 4.42
CA ALA A 97 -4.24 -12.11 5.71
C ALA A 97 -2.75 -12.44 5.94
N ASP A 98 -1.84 -11.95 5.09
CA ASP A 98 -0.39 -12.18 5.21
C ASP A 98 0.40 -10.86 5.06
N ALA A 99 0.96 -10.37 6.16
CA ALA A 99 1.75 -9.14 6.21
C ALA A 99 3.01 -9.16 5.32
N SER A 100 3.57 -10.34 5.01
CA SER A 100 4.75 -10.44 4.13
C SER A 100 4.45 -9.98 2.71
N LEU A 101 3.19 -10.06 2.30
CA LEU A 101 2.69 -9.58 1.02
C LEU A 101 2.36 -8.07 1.04
N CYS A 102 2.32 -7.45 2.23
CA CYS A 102 1.90 -6.06 2.41
C CYS A 102 3.05 -5.04 2.45
N GLN A 103 4.27 -5.44 2.11
CA GLN A 103 5.46 -4.58 2.25
C GLN A 103 5.41 -3.33 1.35
N ASN A 104 4.77 -3.42 0.18
CA ASN A 104 4.71 -2.34 -0.81
C ASN A 104 3.30 -1.77 -1.00
N ILE A 105 2.39 -2.03 -0.06
CA ILE A 105 1.00 -1.57 -0.17
C ILE A 105 0.89 -0.19 0.44
N ALA A 106 0.38 0.74 -0.36
CA ALA A 106 0.15 2.10 0.06
C ALA A 106 -0.79 2.13 1.29
N PRO A 107 -0.49 2.97 2.30
CA PRO A 107 -1.41 3.21 3.39
C PRO A 107 -2.72 3.79 2.87
N VAL A 108 -3.79 3.67 3.65
CA VAL A 108 -5.04 4.38 3.34
C VAL A 108 -4.77 5.87 3.50
N ALA A 109 -5.07 6.62 2.45
CA ALA A 109 -4.86 8.05 2.42
C ALA A 109 -5.75 8.74 3.46
N LYS A 110 -5.21 9.79 4.07
CA LYS A 110 -5.96 10.74 4.89
C LYS A 110 -7.20 11.19 4.12
N ASP A 111 -8.33 11.21 4.80
CA ASP A 111 -9.64 11.70 4.32
C ASP A 111 -10.33 10.88 3.20
N ASP A 112 -9.70 9.86 2.59
CA ASP A 112 -10.35 9.01 1.56
C ASP A 112 -11.23 7.91 2.17
N GLY A 113 -10.66 7.23 3.17
CA GLY A 113 -11.30 6.12 3.86
C GLY A 113 -11.46 4.85 3.03
N VAL A 114 -11.79 3.77 3.74
CA VAL A 114 -11.91 2.42 3.17
C VAL A 114 -13.08 1.68 3.76
N ASP A 115 -13.77 0.92 2.92
CA ASP A 115 -14.94 0.14 3.29
C ASP A 115 -14.52 -1.31 3.62
N VAL A 116 -15.01 -1.80 4.73
CA VAL A 116 -14.89 -3.19 5.20
C VAL A 116 -16.27 -3.80 5.20
N TRP A 117 -16.49 -4.73 4.28
CA TRP A 117 -17.77 -5.37 4.07
C TRP A 117 -18.07 -6.37 5.17
N LEU A 118 -19.29 -6.28 5.69
CA LEU A 118 -19.83 -7.20 6.70
C LEU A 118 -20.92 -8.09 6.14
N VAL A 119 -21.29 -7.93 4.88
CA VAL A 119 -22.22 -8.79 4.13
C VAL A 119 -21.47 -9.44 2.96
N ASP A 120 -21.91 -10.63 2.56
CA ASP A 120 -21.36 -11.26 1.35
C ASP A 120 -21.83 -10.51 0.11
N HIS A 121 -21.02 -10.60 -0.93
CA HIS A 121 -21.41 -10.21 -2.28
C HIS A 121 -21.84 -11.46 -3.05
N MET A 122 -22.93 -11.33 -3.78
CA MET A 122 -23.41 -12.33 -4.72
C MET A 122 -22.56 -12.32 -5.99
N THR A 123 -22.73 -13.31 -6.86
CA THR A 123 -21.96 -13.43 -8.12
C THR A 123 -22.22 -12.29 -9.10
N ASP A 124 -23.35 -11.60 -8.99
CA ASP A 124 -23.70 -10.41 -9.76
C ASP A 124 -23.20 -9.09 -9.13
N GLY A 125 -22.46 -9.16 -8.02
CA GLY A 125 -21.95 -8.01 -7.27
C GLY A 125 -22.95 -7.37 -6.33
N THR A 126 -24.18 -7.87 -6.23
CA THR A 126 -25.18 -7.36 -5.29
C THR A 126 -24.90 -7.83 -3.85
N LEU A 127 -25.37 -7.07 -2.87
CA LEU A 127 -25.18 -7.38 -1.45
C LEU A 127 -26.18 -8.44 -0.98
N ASN A 128 -25.67 -9.49 -0.34
CA ASN A 128 -26.48 -10.47 0.37
C ASN A 128 -26.75 -10.00 1.81
N TYR A 129 -27.80 -9.21 1.98
CA TYR A 129 -28.22 -8.75 3.31
C TYR A 129 -28.68 -9.87 4.26
N ASN A 130 -28.84 -11.10 3.76
CA ASN A 130 -29.13 -12.28 4.57
C ASN A 130 -27.88 -12.94 5.16
N SER A 131 -26.66 -12.45 4.89
CA SER A 131 -25.41 -12.98 5.46
C SER A 131 -24.64 -12.01 6.36
N GLY A 132 -25.26 -10.89 6.75
CA GLY A 132 -24.61 -9.85 7.55
C GLY A 132 -23.95 -10.36 8.84
N TRP A 133 -22.76 -9.83 9.11
CA TRP A 133 -21.92 -10.11 10.26
C TRP A 133 -22.62 -9.70 11.56
N GLN A 134 -22.58 -10.55 12.58
CA GLN A 134 -23.25 -10.34 13.86
C GLN A 134 -22.33 -10.69 15.01
N THR A 135 -22.42 -9.94 16.11
CA THR A 135 -21.78 -10.28 17.37
C THR A 135 -22.52 -11.42 18.06
N THR A 136 -21.77 -12.19 18.84
CA THR A 136 -22.36 -13.00 19.90
C THR A 136 -22.53 -12.12 21.14
N ALA A 137 -23.64 -12.27 21.85
CA ALA A 137 -23.93 -11.48 23.04
C ALA A 137 -22.76 -11.43 24.04
N GLY A 138 -22.40 -10.22 24.44
CA GLY A 138 -21.34 -9.96 25.42
C GLY A 138 -19.89 -9.99 24.90
N SER A 139 -19.65 -10.05 23.58
CA SER A 139 -18.30 -9.99 23.00
C SER A 139 -18.10 -8.74 22.13
N ALA A 140 -16.96 -8.06 22.28
CA ALA A 140 -16.53 -7.03 21.32
C ALA A 140 -16.48 -7.63 19.92
N GLY A 141 -17.07 -6.95 18.94
CA GLY A 141 -17.32 -7.57 17.64
C GLY A 141 -16.10 -7.54 16.75
N ILE A 142 -15.71 -6.33 16.39
CA ILE A 142 -14.68 -6.03 15.41
C ILE A 142 -13.69 -5.08 16.08
N THR A 143 -12.40 -5.31 15.88
CA THR A 143 -11.34 -4.43 16.35
C THR A 143 -10.59 -3.88 15.14
N VAL A 144 -10.55 -2.56 15.04
CA VAL A 144 -9.80 -1.80 14.04
C VAL A 144 -8.45 -1.44 14.64
N TYR A 145 -7.37 -1.74 13.94
CA TYR A 145 -5.99 -1.45 14.31
C TYR A 145 -5.38 -0.47 13.31
N TRP A 146 -4.58 0.49 13.79
CA TRP A 146 -3.89 1.44 12.92
C TRP A 146 -2.63 2.01 13.58
N GLY A 147 -1.86 2.76 12.77
CA GLY A 147 -0.68 3.48 13.21
C GLY A 147 0.51 2.58 13.56
N LEU A 148 1.67 3.23 13.67
CA LEU A 148 2.95 2.63 14.04
C LEU A 148 3.44 3.24 15.35
N THR A 149 4.24 2.50 16.10
CA THR A 149 4.79 2.99 17.38
C THR A 149 5.81 4.11 17.18
N SER A 150 6.32 4.27 15.95
CA SER A 150 7.18 5.37 15.52
C SER A 150 6.41 6.65 15.19
N ASP A 151 5.09 6.62 15.14
CA ASP A 151 4.28 7.78 14.76
C ASP A 151 4.36 8.88 15.81
N LYS A 152 4.51 10.12 15.35
CA LYS A 152 4.66 11.30 16.20
C LYS A 152 3.33 12.02 16.32
N CYS A 153 2.86 12.17 17.56
CA CYS A 153 1.73 13.03 17.93
C CYS A 153 2.23 14.47 17.95
N ASN A 154 1.62 15.32 17.11
CA ASN A 154 1.85 16.76 17.12
C ASN A 154 0.57 17.49 16.67
N THR A 155 0.38 18.72 17.13
CA THR A 155 -0.69 19.61 16.65
C THR A 155 -0.34 20.26 15.31
N ASP A 156 0.94 20.41 14.99
CA ASP A 156 1.43 20.86 13.68
C ASP A 156 1.34 19.72 12.65
N SER A 157 0.54 19.94 11.61
CA SER A 157 0.32 19.00 10.51
C SER A 157 1.57 18.63 9.71
N ILE A 158 2.62 19.46 9.73
CA ILE A 158 3.89 19.20 9.02
C ILE A 158 4.72 18.14 9.76
N ILE A 159 4.63 18.13 11.09
CA ILE A 159 5.44 17.24 11.96
C ILE A 159 4.64 15.97 12.32
N ASN A 160 3.32 16.09 12.37
CA ASN A 160 2.45 15.00 12.78
C ASN A 160 2.44 13.85 11.76
N THR A 161 2.78 12.65 12.22
CA THR A 161 2.59 11.42 11.43
C THR A 161 1.55 10.49 12.04
N MET A 162 1.02 10.82 13.23
CA MET A 162 0.03 10.00 13.92
C MET A 162 -1.38 10.26 13.38
N ALA A 163 -2.01 9.23 12.85
CA ALA A 163 -3.39 9.29 12.38
C ALA A 163 -4.40 9.14 13.52
N ALA A 164 -5.45 9.94 13.48
CA ALA A 164 -6.72 9.61 14.13
C ALA A 164 -7.60 8.83 13.14
N VAL A 165 -8.69 8.22 13.60
CA VAL A 165 -9.61 7.49 12.73
C VAL A 165 -11.06 7.86 13.04
N GLU A 166 -11.85 8.06 11.99
CA GLU A 166 -13.31 7.98 12.06
C GLU A 166 -13.75 6.59 11.60
N ILE A 167 -14.58 5.92 12.40
CA ILE A 167 -15.13 4.61 12.08
C ILE A 167 -16.65 4.75 12.01
N ILE A 168 -17.22 4.45 10.85
CA ILE A 168 -18.66 4.53 10.58
C ILE A 168 -19.16 3.11 10.37
N VAL A 169 -20.05 2.66 11.24
CA VAL A 169 -20.66 1.33 11.18
C VAL A 169 -22.09 1.49 10.68
N ILE A 170 -22.41 0.84 9.57
CA ILE A 170 -23.78 0.72 9.09
C ILE A 170 -24.27 -0.68 9.43
N SER A 171 -25.37 -0.76 10.16
CA SER A 171 -25.98 -2.01 10.59
C SER A 171 -27.50 -1.96 10.58
N GLY A 172 -28.16 -3.10 10.73
CA GLY A 172 -29.62 -3.21 10.74
C GLY A 172 -30.16 -3.83 9.46
N ARG A 173 -31.44 -3.58 9.18
CA ARG A 173 -32.12 -4.10 7.98
C ARG A 173 -31.94 -3.10 6.82
N PRO A 174 -31.93 -3.56 5.57
CA PRO A 174 -31.80 -2.66 4.41
C PRO A 174 -32.88 -1.56 4.35
N GLN A 175 -34.07 -1.84 4.88
CA GLN A 175 -35.20 -0.91 4.93
C GLN A 175 -35.10 0.12 6.07
N SER A 176 -34.25 -0.12 7.05
CA SER A 176 -34.09 0.72 8.24
C SER A 176 -32.66 0.60 8.79
N PRO A 177 -31.64 1.04 8.03
CA PRO A 177 -30.26 0.98 8.48
C PRO A 177 -30.01 2.01 9.58
N VAL A 178 -29.11 1.67 10.49
CA VAL A 178 -28.62 2.53 11.56
C VAL A 178 -27.14 2.78 11.32
N SER A 179 -26.73 4.04 11.42
CA SER A 179 -25.34 4.45 11.37
C SER A 179 -24.84 4.81 12.77
N THR A 180 -23.73 4.21 13.17
CA THR A 180 -23.02 4.53 14.41
C THR A 180 -21.63 5.01 14.07
N ARG A 181 -21.17 6.12 14.67
CA ARG A 181 -19.87 6.73 14.40
C ARG A 181 -18.97 6.71 15.63
N TYR A 182 -17.69 6.50 15.40
CA TYR A 182 -16.63 6.61 16.40
C TYR A 182 -15.55 7.52 15.86
N ALA A 183 -15.27 8.62 16.56
CA ALA A 183 -14.10 9.45 16.28
C ALA A 183 -13.06 9.20 17.36
N VAL A 184 -11.90 8.69 16.96
CA VAL A 184 -10.87 8.18 17.87
C VAL A 184 -9.54 8.80 17.50
N ASP A 185 -8.91 9.47 18.46
CA ASP A 185 -7.61 10.09 18.27
C ASP A 185 -6.64 9.58 19.33
N PRO A 186 -5.55 8.88 18.98
CA PRO A 186 -4.54 8.45 19.95
C PRO A 186 -3.67 9.59 20.50
N CYS A 187 -3.66 10.76 19.85
CA CYS A 187 -2.86 11.91 20.25
C CYS A 187 -3.58 12.72 21.33
N SER A 188 -3.09 12.64 22.57
CA SER A 188 -3.67 13.35 23.73
C SER A 188 -3.79 14.86 23.52
N ASP A 189 -2.79 15.46 22.89
CA ASP A 189 -2.72 16.92 22.72
C ASP A 189 -3.77 17.41 21.73
N ARG A 190 -4.00 16.65 20.63
CA ARG A 190 -5.07 16.96 19.68
C ARG A 190 -6.46 16.72 20.24
N ARG A 191 -6.64 15.71 21.10
CA ARG A 191 -7.94 15.45 21.77
C ARG A 191 -8.46 16.64 22.57
N LEU A 192 -7.55 17.48 23.10
CA LEU A 192 -7.94 18.71 23.79
C LEU A 192 -8.71 19.68 22.88
N VAL A 193 -8.44 19.65 21.57
CA VAL A 193 -9.04 20.53 20.57
C VAL A 193 -10.19 19.84 19.83
N ASN A 194 -9.95 18.66 19.25
CA ASN A 194 -10.93 17.99 18.40
C ASN A 194 -12.03 17.22 19.15
N LYS A 195 -11.88 17.04 20.47
CA LYS A 195 -12.85 16.34 21.34
C LYS A 195 -13.14 14.88 20.95
N PHE A 196 -12.22 14.23 20.26
CA PHE A 196 -12.34 12.81 19.94
C PHE A 196 -12.14 11.94 21.17
N SER A 197 -12.68 10.72 21.12
CA SER A 197 -12.46 9.73 22.15
C SER A 197 -11.03 9.18 22.09
N SER A 198 -10.54 8.65 23.21
CA SER A 198 -9.29 7.89 23.22
C SER A 198 -9.49 6.52 22.56
N GLU A 199 -8.38 6.01 22.03
CA GLU A 199 -8.20 4.62 21.64
C GLU A 199 -8.36 3.69 22.85
N ASP A 200 -8.62 2.40 22.60
CA ASP A 200 -8.77 1.40 23.68
C ASP A 200 -7.41 0.94 24.27
N GLY A 201 -6.31 1.54 23.78
CA GLY A 201 -4.93 1.27 24.17
C GLY A 201 -4.37 -0.06 23.66
N GLY A 202 -3.03 -0.15 23.61
CA GLY A 202 -2.28 -1.41 23.44
C GLY A 202 -1.83 -1.71 22.01
N VAL A 203 -0.55 -2.08 21.90
CA VAL A 203 0.05 -2.64 20.68
C VAL A 203 -0.61 -3.98 20.35
N GLY A 204 -0.99 -4.17 19.09
CA GLY A 204 -1.61 -5.41 18.61
C GLY A 204 -1.01 -5.90 17.30
N SER A 205 -1.23 -7.18 16.98
CA SER A 205 -0.81 -7.76 15.72
C SER A 205 -2.01 -8.25 14.92
N VAL A 206 -2.00 -7.96 13.62
CA VAL A 206 -3.00 -8.40 12.63
C VAL A 206 -2.23 -8.96 11.44
N ALA A 207 -2.50 -10.21 11.06
CA ALA A 207 -1.86 -10.87 9.93
C ALA A 207 -0.32 -10.88 10.01
N GLY A 208 0.24 -10.85 11.23
CA GLY A 208 1.69 -10.79 11.49
C GLY A 208 2.28 -9.37 11.49
N LYS A 209 1.49 -8.32 11.24
CA LYS A 209 1.93 -6.92 11.33
C LYS A 209 1.52 -6.28 12.64
N THR A 210 2.46 -5.60 13.28
CA THR A 210 2.24 -4.86 14.52
C THR A 210 1.68 -3.45 14.25
N PHE A 211 0.65 -3.08 15.00
CA PHE A 211 -0.01 -1.77 15.00
C PHE A 211 0.04 -1.17 16.41
N ALA A 212 0.13 0.15 16.49
CA ALA A 212 0.26 0.86 17.76
C ALA A 212 -1.07 1.12 18.48
N TYR A 213 -2.14 1.31 17.73
CA TYR A 213 -3.44 1.74 18.26
C TYR A 213 -4.55 0.81 17.82
N ARG A 214 -5.61 0.75 18.63
CA ARG A 214 -6.81 -0.04 18.32
C ARG A 214 -8.08 0.58 18.88
N LYS A 215 -9.19 0.25 18.24
CA LYS A 215 -10.55 0.53 18.69
C LYS A 215 -11.44 -0.67 18.43
N SER A 216 -12.10 -1.14 19.47
CA SER A 216 -13.15 -2.15 19.37
C SER A 216 -14.48 -1.48 19.11
N ILE A 217 -15.14 -1.93 18.06
CA ILE A 217 -16.51 -1.55 17.72
C ILE A 217 -17.44 -2.72 18.04
N TYR A 218 -18.65 -2.37 18.45
CA TYR A 218 -19.69 -3.31 18.79
C TYR A 218 -20.88 -3.07 17.88
N ILE A 219 -21.36 -4.13 17.25
CA ILE A 219 -22.63 -4.16 16.52
C ILE A 219 -23.62 -4.80 17.48
N ALA A 220 -24.74 -4.16 17.77
CA ALA A 220 -25.72 -4.75 18.71
C ALA A 220 -26.16 -6.14 18.23
N ASP A 221 -26.34 -7.10 19.15
CA ASP A 221 -26.65 -8.50 18.80
C ASP A 221 -27.93 -8.67 17.96
N SER A 222 -28.88 -7.73 18.10
CA SER A 222 -30.12 -7.68 17.32
C SER A 222 -29.95 -7.11 15.91
N SER A 223 -28.77 -6.55 15.60
CA SER A 223 -28.47 -5.85 14.36
C SER A 223 -27.48 -6.65 13.50
N ARG A 224 -27.65 -6.55 12.19
CA ARG A 224 -26.74 -7.16 11.21
C ARG A 224 -25.80 -6.10 10.69
N GLY A 225 -24.50 -6.30 10.82
CA GLY A 225 -23.51 -5.43 10.19
C GLY A 225 -23.62 -5.50 8.67
N ILE A 226 -23.58 -4.34 8.02
CA ILE A 226 -23.58 -4.22 6.55
C ILE A 226 -22.18 -3.82 6.08
N VAL A 227 -21.65 -2.72 6.62
CA VAL A 227 -20.32 -2.21 6.25
C VAL A 227 -19.74 -1.41 7.40
N VAL A 228 -18.41 -1.43 7.51
CA VAL A 228 -17.64 -0.53 8.37
C VAL A 228 -16.76 0.31 7.46
N ARG A 229 -16.92 1.62 7.49
CA ARG A 229 -16.00 2.54 6.84
C ARG A 229 -15.00 3.06 7.85
N VAL A 230 -13.72 3.01 7.53
CA VAL A 230 -12.64 3.57 8.36
C VAL A 230 -11.94 4.68 7.58
N VAL A 231 -11.96 5.89 8.12
CA VAL A 231 -11.36 7.08 7.51
C VAL A 231 -10.19 7.55 8.37
N PRO A 232 -8.94 7.45 7.87
CA PRO A 232 -7.80 8.08 8.53
C PRO A 232 -7.93 9.60 8.50
N LEU A 233 -7.63 10.23 9.63
CA LEU A 233 -7.62 11.67 9.81
C LEU A 233 -6.22 12.11 10.23
N TYR A 234 -5.85 13.34 9.87
CA TYR A 234 -4.55 13.98 10.12
C TYR A 234 -3.32 13.35 9.43
N ALA A 235 -3.28 12.04 9.19
CA ALA A 235 -2.18 11.37 8.49
C ALA A 235 -2.66 10.10 7.77
N ASN A 236 -1.89 9.67 6.77
CA ASN A 236 -2.10 8.37 6.12
C ASN A 236 -1.76 7.25 7.11
N THR A 237 -2.50 6.14 7.07
CA THR A 237 -2.18 5.00 7.94
C THR A 237 -2.60 3.67 7.34
N GLN A 238 -1.91 2.60 7.72
CA GLN A 238 -2.36 1.25 7.40
C GLN A 238 -3.42 0.81 8.42
N ILE A 239 -4.37 0.03 7.95
CA ILE A 239 -5.50 -0.43 8.75
C ILE A 239 -5.49 -1.96 8.79
N GLY A 240 -5.45 -2.51 10.00
CA GLY A 240 -5.67 -3.91 10.28
C GLY A 240 -7.07 -4.13 10.85
N ILE A 241 -7.74 -5.20 10.45
CA ILE A 241 -9.06 -5.56 10.96
C ILE A 241 -8.97 -6.95 11.58
N LYS A 242 -9.57 -7.10 12.77
CA LYS A 242 -9.74 -8.39 13.45
C LYS A 242 -11.16 -8.53 13.95
N GLY A 243 -11.72 -9.72 13.82
CA GLY A 243 -13.09 -10.02 14.20
C GLY A 243 -13.14 -11.26 15.08
N THR A 244 -14.11 -11.28 15.98
CA THR A 244 -14.46 -12.50 16.74
C THR A 244 -15.09 -13.57 15.85
N ARG A 245 -15.54 -13.19 14.65
CA ARG A 245 -16.04 -14.07 13.60
C ARG A 245 -15.38 -13.70 12.27
N ALA A 246 -15.29 -14.67 11.37
CA ALA A 246 -14.76 -14.45 10.03
C ALA A 246 -15.57 -13.38 9.29
N PHE A 247 -14.87 -12.42 8.70
CA PHE A 247 -15.42 -11.47 7.75
C PHE A 247 -15.72 -12.16 6.42
N PRO A 248 -16.74 -11.69 5.70
CA PRO A 248 -16.97 -12.11 4.32
C PRO A 248 -15.77 -11.70 3.45
N SER A 249 -15.77 -12.17 2.21
CA SER A 249 -14.80 -11.71 1.22
C SER A 249 -14.83 -10.17 1.14
N GLN A 250 -13.65 -9.57 1.13
CA GLN A 250 -13.43 -8.14 0.89
C GLN A 250 -13.00 -7.88 -0.55
N GLY A 251 -12.67 -8.93 -1.29
CA GLY A 251 -12.08 -8.85 -2.62
C GLY A 251 -11.01 -9.92 -2.84
N LYS A 252 -10.19 -9.71 -3.87
CA LYS A 252 -9.09 -10.60 -4.24
C LYS A 252 -7.75 -9.86 -4.18
N SER A 253 -6.69 -10.57 -3.78
CA SER A 253 -5.32 -10.08 -3.79
C SER A 253 -4.46 -10.95 -4.70
N ILE A 254 -3.60 -10.32 -5.49
CA ILE A 254 -2.71 -10.99 -6.46
C ILE A 254 -1.32 -10.37 -6.37
N ASN A 255 -0.32 -11.22 -6.41
CA ASN A 255 1.07 -10.88 -6.57
C ASN A 255 1.54 -11.35 -7.93
N SER A 256 2.06 -10.42 -8.72
CA SER A 256 2.62 -10.72 -10.03
C SER A 256 4.05 -10.21 -10.10
N THR A 257 4.95 -11.06 -10.59
CA THR A 257 6.34 -10.70 -10.84
C THR A 257 6.63 -10.85 -12.32
N GLY A 258 6.98 -9.76 -12.98
CA GLY A 258 7.52 -9.77 -14.32
C GLY A 258 9.04 -9.68 -14.29
N LYS A 259 9.70 -10.35 -15.22
CA LYS A 259 11.17 -10.35 -15.37
C LYS A 259 11.51 -10.11 -16.83
N SER A 260 12.48 -9.24 -17.12
CA SER A 260 13.05 -9.04 -18.45
C SER A 260 14.57 -8.88 -18.33
N GLY A 261 15.34 -9.68 -19.06
CA GLY A 261 16.77 -9.81 -18.80
C GLY A 261 17.03 -10.25 -17.35
N ASP A 262 17.87 -9.49 -16.64
CA ASP A 262 18.15 -9.70 -15.21
C ASP A 262 17.27 -8.85 -14.28
N THR A 263 16.46 -7.96 -14.84
CA THR A 263 15.60 -7.05 -14.07
C THR A 263 14.27 -7.71 -13.74
N ALA A 264 13.85 -7.68 -12.48
CA ALA A 264 12.55 -8.17 -12.02
C ALA A 264 11.75 -7.07 -11.31
N ARG A 265 10.43 -7.03 -11.56
CA ARG A 265 9.48 -6.12 -10.92
C ARG A 265 8.33 -6.93 -10.37
N LYS A 266 8.04 -6.73 -9.08
CA LYS A 266 6.91 -7.34 -8.38
C LYS A 266 5.86 -6.28 -8.10
N ILE A 267 4.62 -6.59 -8.42
CA ILE A 267 3.45 -5.79 -8.08
C ILE A 267 2.49 -6.62 -7.22
N THR A 268 1.83 -5.94 -6.29
CA THR A 268 0.74 -6.50 -5.49
C THR A 268 -0.49 -5.70 -5.81
N TYR A 269 -1.52 -6.36 -6.34
CA TYR A 269 -2.78 -5.75 -6.72
C TYR A 269 -3.90 -6.29 -5.86
N TYR A 270 -4.73 -5.37 -5.37
CA TYR A 270 -5.92 -5.70 -4.60
C TYR A 270 -7.16 -5.22 -5.34
N GLN A 271 -8.00 -6.17 -5.72
CA GLN A 271 -9.32 -5.91 -6.30
C GLN A 271 -10.37 -5.99 -5.19
N GLY A 272 -10.70 -4.85 -4.60
CA GLY A 272 -11.81 -4.72 -3.65
C GLY A 272 -13.17 -4.73 -4.33
N PHE A 273 -14.23 -4.94 -3.55
CA PHE A 273 -15.60 -4.68 -4.01
C PHE A 273 -15.86 -3.18 -4.22
N PRO A 274 -16.88 -2.80 -5.02
CA PRO A 274 -17.18 -1.39 -5.30
C PRO A 274 -17.32 -0.59 -4.01
N LYS A 275 -16.62 0.54 -3.89
CA LYS A 275 -16.76 1.44 -2.73
C LYS A 275 -18.18 2.03 -2.72
N LEU A 276 -18.74 2.22 -1.54
CA LEU A 276 -19.98 2.99 -1.40
C LEU A 276 -19.70 4.46 -1.75
N PRO A 277 -20.58 5.12 -2.52
CA PRO A 277 -20.43 6.53 -2.84
C PRO A 277 -20.27 7.37 -1.57
N ASN A 278 -19.32 8.31 -1.58
CA ASN A 278 -18.97 9.13 -0.42
C ASN A 278 -20.15 9.96 0.10
N GLU A 279 -21.13 10.23 -0.76
CA GLU A 279 -22.36 10.95 -0.48
C GLU A 279 -23.25 10.24 0.55
N PHE A 280 -23.18 8.90 0.63
CA PHE A 280 -23.86 8.13 1.68
C PHE A 280 -23.24 8.34 3.07
N PHE A 281 -22.01 8.86 3.13
CA PHE A 281 -21.29 9.15 4.36
C PHE A 281 -21.24 10.64 4.70
N GLN A 282 -22.10 11.46 4.09
CA GLN A 282 -22.25 12.92 4.22
C GLN A 282 -21.21 13.59 5.13
N TYR A 283 -20.31 14.33 4.50
CA TYR A 283 -19.31 15.22 5.09
C TYR A 283 -19.92 16.05 6.22
N ILE A 284 -19.63 15.68 7.46
CA ILE A 284 -19.66 16.66 8.55
C ILE A 284 -18.40 17.49 8.29
N LEU A 285 -18.60 18.78 8.00
CA LEU A 285 -17.56 19.79 7.81
C LEU A 285 -16.46 19.63 8.87
N PHE A 286 -15.38 18.91 8.55
CA PHE A 286 -14.14 18.97 9.31
C PHE A 286 -13.36 20.17 8.80
N SER A 287 -13.65 21.34 9.38
CA SER A 287 -12.77 22.48 9.27
C SER A 287 -11.50 22.17 10.06
N SER A 288 -10.43 21.72 9.39
CA SER A 288 -9.09 21.88 9.93
C SER A 288 -8.83 23.38 10.03
N GLN A 289 -8.94 23.96 11.22
CA GLN A 289 -8.44 25.32 11.44
C GLN A 289 -6.94 25.28 11.15
N GLN A 290 -6.54 26.10 10.16
CA GLN A 290 -5.15 26.44 9.87
C GLN A 290 -4.49 27.07 11.09
#